data_AF-A0AB37VV72-F1
#
_entry.id   AF-A0AB37VV72-F1
#
_cell.length_a   1.000
_cell.length_b   1.000
_cell.length_c   1.000
_cell.angle_alpha   90.00
_cell.angle_beta   90.00
_cell.angle_gamma   90.00
#
_symmetry.space_group_name_H-M   'P 1'
#
loop_
_entity.id
_entity.type
_entity.pdbx_description
1 polymer ?
#
loop_
_entity_poly.entity_id
_entity_poly.type
_entity_poly.pdbx_seq_one_letter_code
_entity_poly.pdbx_strand_id
1 'polypeptide(L)'
;MHLFTDLEVPESLEKEEMVYVRALLCAFADADKCSTYEEDNLPEEHQKTLKRQRRNYYKAESVRRGVRDNFTPDENMEHFESLKEDMFDGVEEVYEDTYKNGLERLNEVLKHSSVITLNGSPLTAIPGLIRNSTKKGICHMLVNDGRISWVYKDE
;
A
#
# COMPACT_ATOMS: atom_id res chain seq x y z
N MET A 1 2.33 -19.43 -19.75
CA MET A 1 2.10 -19.47 -18.30
C MET A 1 2.24 -18.05 -17.79
N HIS A 2 1.14 -17.39 -17.39
CA HIS A 2 1.22 -16.08 -16.73
C HIS A 2 1.52 -16.33 -15.25
N LEU A 3 2.81 -16.21 -14.89
CA LEU A 3 3.30 -16.40 -13.52
C LEU A 3 2.60 -15.47 -12.51
N PHE A 4 2.13 -14.31 -12.98
CA PHE A 4 1.51 -13.28 -12.15
C PHE A 4 0.13 -12.95 -12.72
N THR A 5 -0.90 -13.52 -12.13
CA THR A 5 -2.30 -13.24 -12.47
C THR A 5 -2.84 -12.16 -11.54
N ASP A 6 -3.52 -11.17 -12.11
CA ASP A 6 -4.20 -10.14 -11.34
C ASP A 6 -5.33 -10.74 -10.50
N LEU A 7 -5.30 -10.46 -9.19
CA LEU A 7 -6.40 -10.75 -8.28
C LEU A 7 -7.55 -9.79 -8.53
N GLU A 8 -8.77 -10.33 -8.47
CA GLU A 8 -9.97 -9.51 -8.39
C GLU A 8 -10.04 -8.85 -7.01
N VAL A 9 -10.55 -7.62 -6.98
CA VAL A 9 -10.82 -6.92 -5.72
C VAL A 9 -12.17 -7.45 -5.22
N PRO A 10 -12.22 -8.13 -4.05
CA PRO A 10 -13.47 -8.59 -3.46
C PRO A 10 -14.42 -7.42 -3.20
N GLU A 11 -15.72 -7.66 -3.29
CA GLU A 11 -16.72 -6.62 -3.00
C GLU A 11 -16.62 -6.18 -1.54
N SER A 12 -16.63 -7.14 -0.62
CA SER A 12 -16.44 -6.94 0.82
C SER A 12 -14.97 -6.80 1.20
N LEU A 13 -14.69 -6.12 2.31
CA LEU A 13 -13.35 -6.08 2.90
C LEU A 13 -12.95 -7.44 3.47
N GLU A 14 -11.75 -7.89 3.09
CA GLU A 14 -11.11 -9.08 3.66
C GLU A 14 -10.22 -8.73 4.86
N LYS A 15 -9.93 -9.73 5.71
CA LYS A 15 -9.16 -9.51 6.95
C LYS A 15 -7.77 -8.92 6.69
N GLU A 16 -7.14 -9.34 5.60
CA GLU A 16 -5.79 -8.97 5.19
C GLU A 16 -5.70 -7.50 4.77
N GLU A 17 -6.81 -6.86 4.36
CA GLU A 17 -6.84 -5.43 4.02
C GLU A 17 -7.25 -4.53 5.19
N MET A 18 -7.72 -5.08 6.31
CA MET A 18 -8.32 -4.28 7.39
C MET A 18 -7.36 -3.28 8.04
N VAL A 19 -6.07 -3.60 8.15
CA VAL A 19 -5.10 -2.73 8.85
C VAL A 19 -4.87 -1.44 8.06
N TYR A 20 -4.46 -1.53 6.79
CA TYR A 20 -4.28 -0.33 5.97
C TYR A 20 -5.60 0.39 5.66
N VAL A 21 -6.72 -0.32 5.55
CA VAL A 21 -8.04 0.31 5.35
C VAL A 21 -8.41 1.15 6.56
N ARG A 22 -8.21 0.65 7.78
CA ARG A 22 -8.41 1.46 8.99
C ARG A 22 -7.48 2.68 9.02
N ALA A 23 -6.22 2.51 8.65
CA ALA A 23 -5.29 3.65 8.56
C ALA A 23 -5.76 4.70 7.53
N LEU A 24 -6.29 4.26 6.38
CA LEU A 24 -6.91 5.14 5.38
C LEU A 24 -8.10 5.91 5.96
N LEU A 25 -9.01 5.22 6.65
CA LEU A 25 -10.17 5.85 7.30
C LEU A 25 -9.75 6.87 8.36
N CYS A 26 -8.72 6.56 9.15
CA CYS A 26 -8.12 7.50 10.10
C CYS A 26 -7.54 8.73 9.39
N ALA A 27 -6.84 8.55 8.27
CA ALA A 27 -6.28 9.65 7.49
C ALA A 27 -7.39 10.59 6.95
N PHE A 28 -8.50 10.03 6.46
CA PHE A 28 -9.66 10.81 6.04
C PHE A 28 -10.28 11.58 7.21
N ALA A 29 -10.48 10.92 8.35
CA ALA A 29 -11.08 11.54 9.53
C ALA A 29 -10.22 12.69 10.08
N ASP A 30 -8.91 12.50 10.10
CA ASP A 30 -7.93 13.51 10.52
C ASP A 30 -7.95 14.74 9.61
N ALA A 31 -8.05 14.54 8.29
CA ALA A 31 -8.16 15.64 7.33
C ALA A 31 -9.46 16.45 7.48
N ASP A 32 -10.56 15.76 7.73
CA ASP A 32 -11.88 16.37 7.87
C ASP A 32 -12.17 16.83 9.31
N LYS A 33 -11.24 16.59 10.23
CA LYS A 33 -11.35 16.89 11.68
C LYS A 33 -12.59 16.27 12.31
N CYS A 34 -12.90 15.02 11.94
CA CYS A 34 -13.99 14.24 12.51
C CYS A 34 -13.44 13.08 13.36
N SER A 35 -14.28 12.52 14.25
CA SER A 35 -13.82 11.50 15.19
C SER A 35 -13.49 10.17 14.52
N THR A 36 -14.31 9.74 13.56
CA THR A 36 -14.20 8.43 12.92
C THR A 36 -14.90 8.41 11.58
N TYR A 37 -14.33 7.68 10.62
CA TYR A 37 -15.08 7.19 9.46
C TYR A 37 -15.20 5.67 9.50
N GLU A 38 -16.37 5.20 9.07
CA GLU A 38 -16.62 3.81 8.67
C GLU A 38 -16.84 3.78 7.16
N GLU A 39 -16.65 2.62 6.51
CA GLU A 39 -16.80 2.47 5.06
C GLU A 39 -18.15 2.99 4.55
N ASP A 40 -19.23 2.67 5.28
CA ASP A 40 -20.61 3.00 4.90
C ASP A 40 -20.95 4.49 5.05
N ASN A 41 -20.12 5.27 5.76
CA ASN A 41 -20.36 6.68 6.06
C ASN A 41 -19.30 7.62 5.47
N LEU A 42 -18.60 7.17 4.42
CA LEU A 42 -17.62 8.01 3.73
C LEU A 42 -18.30 8.99 2.76
N PRO A 43 -17.86 10.26 2.70
CA PRO A 43 -18.12 11.16 1.58
C PRO A 43 -17.71 10.53 0.24
N GLU A 44 -18.38 10.91 -0.85
CA GLU A 44 -18.16 10.32 -2.19
C GLU A 44 -16.69 10.38 -2.64
N GLU A 45 -15.98 11.49 -2.32
CA GLU A 45 -14.57 11.66 -2.64
C GLU A 45 -13.67 10.62 -1.94
N HIS A 46 -13.94 10.34 -0.66
CA HIS A 46 -13.20 9.35 0.11
C HIS A 46 -13.55 7.93 -0.31
N GLN A 47 -14.81 7.64 -0.66
CA GLN A 47 -15.21 6.35 -1.25
C GLN A 47 -14.44 6.07 -2.55
N LYS A 48 -14.34 7.07 -3.44
CA LYS A 48 -13.59 6.98 -4.70
C LYS A 48 -12.11 6.73 -4.44
N THR A 49 -11.55 7.40 -3.44
CA THR A 49 -10.15 7.21 -3.02
C THR A 49 -9.93 5.82 -2.44
N LEU A 50 -10.77 5.36 -1.50
CA LEU A 50 -10.72 4.01 -0.92
C LEU A 50 -10.78 2.95 -2.02
N LYS A 51 -11.75 3.03 -2.94
CA LYS A 51 -11.88 2.09 -4.06
C LYS A 51 -10.62 2.08 -4.94
N ARG A 52 -9.97 3.23 -5.15
CA ARG A 52 -8.69 3.32 -5.87
C ARG A 52 -7.55 2.66 -5.09
N GLN A 53 -7.48 2.86 -3.77
CA GLN A 53 -6.43 2.28 -2.95
C GLN A 53 -6.57 0.77 -2.78
N ARG A 54 -7.80 0.25 -2.63
CA ARG A 54 -8.07 -1.19 -2.67
C ARG A 54 -7.55 -1.82 -3.96
N ARG A 55 -7.82 -1.21 -5.13
CA ARG A 55 -7.24 -1.67 -6.40
C ARG A 55 -5.70 -1.70 -6.37
N ASN A 56 -5.05 -0.69 -5.82
CA ASN A 56 -3.59 -0.66 -5.72
C ASN A 56 -3.06 -1.77 -4.81
N TYR A 57 -3.69 -1.98 -3.64
CA TYR A 57 -3.34 -3.04 -2.71
C TYR A 57 -3.42 -4.42 -3.37
N TYR A 58 -4.52 -4.74 -4.04
CA TYR A 58 -4.67 -6.03 -4.72
C TYR A 58 -3.70 -6.22 -5.89
N LYS A 59 -3.20 -5.14 -6.53
CA LYS A 59 -2.09 -5.26 -7.49
C LYS A 59 -0.78 -5.67 -6.81
N ALA A 60 -0.47 -5.13 -5.63
CA ALA A 60 0.67 -5.59 -4.85
C ALA A 60 0.48 -7.03 -4.34
N GLU A 61 -0.72 -7.37 -3.87
CA GLU A 61 -1.05 -8.72 -3.39
C GLU A 61 -0.97 -9.77 -4.50
N SER A 62 -1.31 -9.40 -5.74
CA SER A 62 -1.13 -10.26 -6.91
C SER A 62 0.34 -10.60 -7.14
N VAL A 63 1.23 -9.62 -6.96
CA VAL A 63 2.69 -9.84 -7.07
C VAL A 63 3.17 -10.72 -5.91
N ARG A 64 2.81 -10.39 -4.66
CA ARG A 64 3.19 -11.16 -3.47
C ARG A 64 2.77 -12.63 -3.59
N ARG A 65 1.51 -12.86 -3.99
CA ARG A 65 0.97 -14.21 -4.21
C ARG A 65 1.67 -14.91 -5.37
N GLY A 66 1.90 -14.20 -6.48
CA GLY A 66 2.63 -14.75 -7.61
C GLY A 66 4.07 -15.12 -7.27
N VAL A 67 4.75 -14.39 -6.38
CA VAL A 67 6.04 -14.82 -5.83
C VAL A 67 5.84 -16.14 -5.08
N ARG A 68 5.04 -16.13 -4.01
CA ARG A 68 4.75 -17.33 -3.19
C ARG A 68 4.44 -18.59 -4.00
N ASP A 69 3.64 -18.45 -5.06
CA ASP A 69 3.15 -19.58 -5.85
C ASP A 69 4.19 -20.10 -6.87
N ASN A 70 5.24 -19.35 -7.20
CA ASN A 70 6.16 -19.67 -8.30
C ASN A 70 7.65 -19.82 -7.95
N PHE A 71 8.14 -19.31 -6.81
CA PHE A 71 9.53 -19.56 -6.38
C PHE A 71 9.57 -20.52 -5.19
N THR A 72 10.76 -20.94 -4.78
CA THR A 72 10.91 -21.82 -3.60
C THR A 72 10.67 -21.02 -2.32
N PRO A 73 10.28 -21.65 -1.19
CA PRO A 73 10.03 -20.93 0.06
C PRO A 73 11.17 -20.01 0.51
N ASP A 74 12.41 -20.46 0.31
CA ASP A 74 13.62 -19.73 0.69
C ASP A 74 13.81 -18.49 -0.21
N GLU A 75 13.59 -18.59 -1.53
CA GLU A 75 13.66 -17.47 -2.48
C GLU A 75 12.45 -16.52 -2.38
N ASN A 76 11.27 -17.07 -2.06
CA ASN A 76 9.98 -16.36 -2.03
C ASN A 76 9.93 -15.29 -0.95
N MET A 77 10.37 -15.62 0.27
CA MET A 77 10.37 -14.65 1.37
C MET A 77 11.38 -13.55 1.09
N GLU A 78 12.56 -13.85 0.55
CA GLU A 78 13.56 -12.82 0.32
C GLU A 78 13.17 -11.82 -0.78
N HIS A 79 12.60 -12.26 -1.90
CA HIS A 79 12.39 -11.38 -3.05
C HIS A 79 11.31 -10.31 -2.85
N PHE A 80 10.18 -10.66 -2.25
CA PHE A 80 9.12 -9.68 -2.02
C PHE A 80 9.42 -8.80 -0.80
N GLU A 81 10.00 -9.37 0.25
CA GLU A 81 10.42 -8.57 1.42
C GLU A 81 11.51 -7.56 1.04
N SER A 82 12.53 -7.95 0.25
CA SER A 82 13.54 -7.01 -0.24
C SER A 82 12.95 -5.86 -1.07
N LEU A 83 11.86 -6.13 -1.81
CA LEU A 83 11.14 -5.09 -2.56
C LEU A 83 10.38 -4.14 -1.63
N LYS A 84 9.82 -4.63 -0.51
CA LYS A 84 9.17 -3.79 0.51
C LYS A 84 10.20 -2.95 1.25
N GLU A 85 11.35 -3.52 1.59
CA GLU A 85 12.45 -2.79 2.23
C GLU A 85 12.94 -1.64 1.33
N ASP A 86 13.23 -1.92 0.06
CA ASP A 86 13.62 -0.90 -0.92
C ASP A 86 12.54 0.18 -1.13
N MET A 87 11.25 -0.21 -1.06
CA MET A 87 10.16 0.77 -1.05
C MET A 87 10.19 1.65 0.19
N PHE A 88 10.39 1.07 1.37
CA PHE A 88 10.46 1.82 2.63
C PHE A 88 11.61 2.82 2.60
N ASP A 89 12.83 2.38 2.28
CA ASP A 89 14.01 3.24 2.16
C ASP A 89 13.75 4.39 1.18
N GLY A 90 13.05 4.10 0.07
CA GLY A 90 12.70 5.10 -0.93
C GLY A 90 11.59 6.08 -0.52
N VAL A 91 10.82 5.82 0.54
CA VAL A 91 9.75 6.72 1.00
C VAL A 91 9.96 7.26 2.41
N GLU A 92 10.95 6.78 3.15
CA GLU A 92 11.17 7.09 4.57
C GLU A 92 11.22 8.60 4.84
N GLU A 93 12.08 9.34 4.13
CA GLU A 93 12.20 10.79 4.31
C GLU A 93 10.89 11.55 4.03
N VAL A 94 10.12 11.12 3.01
CA VAL A 94 8.81 11.71 2.70
C VAL A 94 7.77 11.30 3.73
N TYR A 95 7.86 10.07 4.25
CA TYR A 95 6.97 9.60 5.29
C TYR A 95 7.14 10.36 6.61
N GLU A 96 8.39 10.63 7.00
CA GLU A 96 8.76 11.31 8.25
C GLU A 96 8.58 12.85 8.19
N ASP A 97 8.32 13.41 7.02
CA ASP A 97 8.10 14.85 6.87
C ASP A 97 6.83 15.33 7.62
N THR A 98 6.74 16.64 7.78
CA THR A 98 5.65 17.30 8.49
C THR A 98 4.47 17.57 7.56
N TYR A 99 3.29 17.11 7.97
CA TYR A 99 2.04 17.28 7.24
C TYR A 99 0.96 17.86 8.15
N LYS A 100 -0.03 18.54 7.57
CA LYS A 100 -1.14 19.11 8.36
C LYS A 100 -2.11 18.04 8.87
N ASN A 101 -2.18 16.91 8.19
CA ASN A 101 -3.02 15.76 8.53
C ASN A 101 -2.49 14.49 7.83
N GLY A 102 -3.03 13.34 8.22
CA GLY A 102 -2.64 12.05 7.68
C GLY A 102 -3.01 11.82 6.22
N LEU A 103 -4.02 12.51 5.69
CA LEU A 103 -4.35 12.43 4.26
C LEU A 103 -3.31 13.12 3.39
N GLU A 104 -2.76 14.26 3.83
CA GLU A 104 -1.64 14.92 3.16
C GLU A 104 -0.40 14.00 3.15
N ARG A 105 -0.04 13.41 4.30
CA ARG A 105 1.07 12.42 4.39
C ARG A 105 0.88 11.26 3.42
N LEU A 106 -0.30 10.64 3.47
CA LEU A 106 -0.67 9.53 2.59
C LEU A 106 -0.51 9.92 1.11
N ASN A 107 -1.02 11.08 0.72
CA ASN A 107 -0.99 11.52 -0.67
C ASN A 107 0.45 11.76 -1.16
N GLU A 108 1.29 12.42 -0.36
CA GLU A 108 2.68 12.68 -0.75
C GLU A 108 3.52 11.39 -0.77
N VAL A 109 3.37 10.48 0.20
CA VAL A 109 4.04 9.18 0.18
C VAL A 109 3.62 8.36 -1.05
N LEU A 110 2.32 8.25 -1.36
CA LEU A 110 1.85 7.50 -2.53
C LEU A 110 2.26 8.17 -3.86
N LYS A 111 2.38 9.50 -3.89
CA LYS A 111 2.87 10.22 -5.06
C LYS A 111 4.37 9.97 -5.25
N HIS A 112 5.16 10.06 -4.19
CA HIS A 112 6.58 9.79 -4.20
C HIS A 112 6.88 8.34 -4.60
N SER A 113 6.19 7.36 -4.01
CA SER A 113 6.35 5.94 -4.34
C SER A 113 6.08 5.63 -5.82
N SER A 114 5.29 6.45 -6.51
CA SER A 114 5.01 6.28 -7.94
C SER A 114 6.13 6.76 -8.87
N VAL A 115 7.07 7.56 -8.37
CA VAL A 115 8.18 8.14 -9.16
C VAL A 115 9.55 7.61 -8.76
N ILE A 116 9.72 7.05 -7.56
CA ILE A 116 10.98 6.42 -7.16
C ILE A 116 11.30 5.20 -8.05
N THR A 117 12.59 4.93 -8.22
CA THR A 117 13.06 3.72 -8.89
C THR A 117 13.35 2.67 -7.82
N LEU A 118 12.82 1.46 -8.02
CA LEU A 118 13.11 0.32 -7.15
C LEU A 118 14.12 -0.58 -7.85
N ASN A 119 15.13 -1.04 -7.14
CA ASN A 119 16.19 -1.92 -7.63
C ASN A 119 16.67 -2.95 -6.58
N GLY A 120 16.09 -2.98 -5.39
CA GLY A 120 16.45 -3.89 -4.30
C GLY A 120 15.94 -5.33 -4.46
N SER A 121 15.22 -5.65 -5.54
CA SER A 121 14.68 -7.00 -5.77
C SER A 121 14.74 -7.42 -7.25
N PRO A 122 15.07 -8.69 -7.57
CA PRO A 122 15.02 -9.22 -8.94
C PRO A 122 13.64 -9.08 -9.60
N LEU A 123 12.57 -8.95 -8.82
CA LEU A 123 11.20 -8.73 -9.33
C LEU A 123 11.09 -7.46 -10.18
N THR A 124 11.93 -6.46 -9.90
CA THR A 124 11.99 -5.20 -10.65
C THR A 124 12.47 -5.40 -12.10
N ALA A 125 13.20 -6.49 -12.38
CA ALA A 125 13.65 -6.82 -13.72
C ALA A 125 12.56 -7.47 -14.58
N ILE A 126 11.43 -7.89 -14.00
CA ILE A 126 10.32 -8.52 -14.72
C ILE A 126 9.46 -7.42 -15.37
N PRO A 127 9.42 -7.32 -16.71
CA PRO A 127 8.75 -6.21 -17.38
C PRO A 127 7.26 -6.13 -17.04
N GLY A 128 6.83 -4.95 -16.58
CA GLY A 128 5.43 -4.66 -16.30
C GLY A 128 4.86 -5.30 -15.03
N LEU A 129 5.68 -5.99 -14.23
CA LEU A 129 5.29 -6.56 -12.94
C LEU A 129 5.12 -5.46 -11.88
N ILE A 130 6.14 -4.60 -11.74
CA ILE A 130 6.15 -3.51 -10.77
C ILE A 130 5.71 -2.21 -11.45
N ARG A 131 4.39 -1.97 -11.44
CA ARG A 131 3.77 -0.74 -11.96
C ARG A 131 3.52 0.26 -10.84
N ASN A 132 3.19 1.49 -11.20
CA ASN A 132 2.89 2.55 -10.22
C ASN A 132 1.74 2.18 -9.25
N SER A 133 0.74 1.42 -9.71
CA SER A 133 -0.31 0.89 -8.83
C SER A 133 0.24 -0.14 -7.84
N THR A 134 1.14 -1.01 -8.28
CA THR A 134 1.84 -1.99 -7.43
C THR A 134 2.66 -1.26 -6.37
N LYS A 135 3.43 -0.24 -6.76
CA LYS A 135 4.23 0.57 -5.83
C LYS A 135 3.38 1.21 -4.73
N LYS A 136 2.23 1.80 -5.10
CA LYS A 136 1.27 2.34 -4.13
C LYS A 136 0.66 1.26 -3.23
N GLY A 137 0.41 0.07 -3.77
CA GLY A 137 -0.06 -1.08 -3.01
C GLY A 137 0.96 -1.58 -1.98
N ILE A 138 2.26 -1.52 -2.31
CA ILE A 138 3.34 -1.89 -1.40
C ILE A 138 3.36 -0.95 -0.18
N CYS A 139 3.12 0.35 -0.36
CA CYS A 139 2.98 1.27 0.78
C CYS A 139 1.86 0.83 1.74
N HIS A 140 0.74 0.30 1.23
CA HIS A 140 -0.33 -0.24 2.08
C HIS A 140 0.09 -1.53 2.80
N MET A 141 0.95 -2.34 2.20
CA MET A 141 1.55 -3.50 2.88
C MET A 141 2.51 -3.06 4.00
N LEU A 142 3.30 -2.00 3.79
CA LEU A 142 4.12 -1.41 4.86
C LEU A 142 3.28 -0.91 6.04
N VAL A 143 2.07 -0.40 5.78
CA VAL A 143 1.10 -0.06 6.83
C VAL A 143 0.61 -1.32 7.56
N ASN A 144 0.28 -2.38 6.82
CA ASN A 144 -0.11 -3.66 7.41
C ASN A 144 0.98 -4.24 8.32
N ASP A 145 2.25 -4.08 7.92
CA ASP A 145 3.43 -4.51 8.67
C ASP A 145 3.75 -3.58 9.87
N GLY A 146 3.01 -2.48 10.04
CA GLY A 146 3.23 -1.51 11.10
C GLY A 146 4.47 -0.64 10.91
N ARG A 147 5.08 -0.66 9.73
CA ARG A 147 6.30 0.11 9.43
C ARG A 147 6.03 1.59 9.18
N ILE A 148 4.85 1.91 8.65
CA ILE A 148 4.39 3.29 8.44
C ILE A 148 2.94 3.45 8.90
N SER A 149 2.57 4.67 9.32
CA SER A 149 1.20 5.03 9.68
C SER A 149 0.85 6.44 9.23
N TRP A 150 -0.36 6.63 8.69
CA TRP A 150 -0.80 7.92 8.19
C TRP A 150 -1.11 8.92 9.30
N VAL A 151 -1.55 8.44 10.46
CA VAL A 151 -1.84 9.27 11.63
C VAL A 151 -1.01 8.73 12.79
N TYR A 152 -0.32 9.62 13.50
CA TYR A 152 0.31 9.26 14.77
C TYR A 152 -0.78 9.24 15.82
N LYS A 153 -0.93 8.12 16.54
CA LYS A 153 -1.78 8.14 17.74
C LYS A 153 -1.03 8.96 18.77
N ASP A 154 -1.64 10.05 19.24
CA ASP A 154 -1.21 10.65 20.50
C ASP A 154 -1.29 9.53 21.56
N GLU A 155 -0.17 9.26 22.25
CA GLU A 155 -0.12 8.31 23.37
C GLU A 155 -1.08 8.72 24.50
#